data_AF-D7KGS2-F1
#
_entry.id   AF-D7KGS2-F1
#
_cell.length_a   1.000
_cell.length_b   1.000
_cell.length_c   1.000
_cell.angle_alpha   90.00
_cell.angle_beta   90.00
_cell.angle_gamma   90.00
#
_symmetry.space_group_name_H-M   'P 1'
#
loop_
_entity.id
_entity.type
_entity.pdbx_description
1 polymer ?
#
loop_
_entity_poly.entity_id
_entity_poly.type
_entity_poly.pdbx_seq_one_letter_code
_entity_poly.pdbx_strand_id
1 'polypeptide(L)'
;MLIYSFGDLLRSLWAPGASAVSPSILKAKLDRYAPQFSGFNQHDSQELLVFLLDGLHEDLNRIKTKPYVEAKDGDGLPEEEVADEYWRNHVALNDSIIVDLCLGQLKSTIVCPICKKGSVTFDPFMYLSLPLPCTSMRTMDLIVMSADGGSLPALLTVNVPEFGRFEDLQKALVTACSLQEDETLLVTEVYNNQIIRFIEEPTDSLTIIGYGAKLVVYRLKKDANNSRLIVFTHQKLEEQVILGKSNPTWKGFGIPLVSRLCDVENGSDVENLYLKLLSSFKMPTEFFTANLEDPIEEDATDKAVTDGSTSTDAKETTESLPDPVLRLYLTEDRGNSIQSEILKEKPLNSKSKVVNVLARWPVKELDAYDTCLLSYLPEVSKFGTKRPQEESVSLDKCLEAYLAEEPLGPDNMWDCPGCKKKRQAIKKLDLWRLPEILVIHLKRFSLNNKLEDDVDFPLDDLDLSSYISYKNGQTYRYMLYLAITVEA
;
A
#
# COMPACT_ATOMS: atom_id res chain seq x y z
N MET A 1 38.02 -24.98 -12.23
CA MET A 1 38.17 -23.92 -11.23
C MET A 1 38.06 -22.59 -11.95
N LEU A 2 37.15 -21.76 -11.48
CA LEU A 2 36.88 -20.40 -11.91
C LEU A 2 38.13 -19.51 -11.74
N ILE A 3 38.95 -19.78 -10.72
CA ILE A 3 40.15 -18.99 -10.40
C ILE A 3 41.16 -18.91 -11.54
N TYR A 4 41.39 -19.98 -12.30
CA TYR A 4 42.39 -19.95 -13.39
C TYR A 4 41.96 -19.02 -14.51
N SER A 5 40.69 -19.13 -14.95
CA SER A 5 40.14 -18.24 -15.98
C SER A 5 40.06 -16.78 -15.53
N PHE A 6 39.76 -16.55 -14.26
CA PHE A 6 39.74 -15.20 -13.69
C PHE A 6 41.16 -14.61 -13.62
N GLY A 7 42.14 -15.38 -13.14
CA GLY A 7 43.54 -14.98 -13.09
C GLY A 7 44.15 -14.71 -14.47
N ASP A 8 43.84 -15.53 -15.48
CA ASP A 8 44.30 -15.31 -16.86
C ASP A 8 43.70 -14.03 -17.46
N LEU A 9 42.43 -13.75 -17.18
CA LEU A 9 41.80 -12.49 -17.57
C LEU A 9 42.49 -11.29 -16.90
N LEU A 10 42.73 -11.36 -15.59
CA LEU A 10 43.45 -10.30 -14.86
C LEU A 10 44.85 -10.06 -15.42
N ARG A 11 45.65 -11.11 -15.66
CA ARG A 11 46.99 -10.95 -16.26
C ARG A 11 46.93 -10.26 -17.62
N SER A 12 45.90 -10.56 -18.41
CA SER A 12 45.70 -9.95 -19.72
C SER A 12 45.28 -8.49 -19.62
N LEU A 13 44.40 -8.14 -18.68
CA LEU A 13 43.96 -6.76 -18.42
C LEU A 13 45.09 -5.88 -17.90
N TRP A 14 45.97 -6.43 -17.05
CA TRP A 14 47.08 -5.70 -16.43
C TRP A 14 48.39 -5.78 -17.23
N ALA A 15 48.37 -6.37 -18.44
CA ALA A 15 49.55 -6.43 -19.29
C ALA A 15 49.91 -5.03 -19.85
N PRO A 16 51.21 -4.67 -19.94
CA PRO A 16 51.62 -3.39 -20.52
C PRO A 16 51.11 -3.22 -21.96
N GLY A 17 50.41 -2.12 -22.23
CA GLY A 17 49.84 -1.84 -23.55
C GLY A 17 48.56 -2.62 -23.87
N ALA A 18 47.95 -3.30 -22.90
CA ALA A 18 46.64 -3.93 -23.06
C ALA A 18 45.55 -2.87 -23.34
N SER A 19 44.60 -3.25 -24.19
CA SER A 19 43.40 -2.47 -24.48
C SER A 19 42.16 -3.28 -24.05
N ALA A 20 41.20 -3.52 -24.94
CA ALA A 20 40.03 -4.35 -24.64
C ALA A 20 40.40 -5.85 -24.69
N VAL A 21 40.10 -6.58 -23.63
CA VAL A 21 40.30 -8.04 -23.54
C VAL A 21 38.94 -8.73 -23.52
N SER A 22 38.74 -9.73 -24.39
CA SER A 22 37.53 -10.54 -24.40
C SER A 22 37.52 -11.56 -23.25
N PRO A 23 36.52 -11.54 -22.35
CA PRO A 23 36.44 -12.49 -21.23
C PRO A 23 35.83 -13.84 -21.62
N SER A 24 35.94 -14.26 -22.90
CA SER A 24 35.24 -15.43 -23.44
C SER A 24 35.48 -16.72 -22.65
N ILE A 25 36.72 -16.93 -22.16
CA ILE A 25 37.08 -18.10 -21.36
C ILE A 25 36.37 -18.04 -20.00
N LEU A 26 36.33 -16.88 -19.35
CA LEU A 26 35.64 -16.68 -18.09
C LEU A 26 34.12 -16.84 -18.27
N LYS A 27 33.53 -16.26 -19.33
CA LYS A 27 32.10 -16.42 -19.67
C LYS A 27 31.73 -17.89 -19.88
N ALA A 28 32.54 -18.65 -20.60
CA ALA A 28 32.30 -20.08 -20.79
C ALA A 28 32.37 -20.89 -19.47
N LYS A 29 33.16 -20.44 -18.49
CA LYS A 29 33.16 -21.04 -17.15
C LYS A 29 31.93 -20.63 -16.35
N LEU A 30 31.52 -19.37 -16.42
CA LEU A 30 30.29 -18.86 -15.80
C LEU A 30 29.07 -19.65 -16.30
N ASP A 31 28.90 -19.81 -17.62
CA ASP A 31 27.77 -20.54 -18.20
C ASP A 31 27.68 -21.99 -17.72
N ARG A 32 28.84 -22.61 -17.44
CA ARG A 32 28.91 -23.98 -16.95
C ARG A 32 28.59 -24.11 -15.45
N TYR A 33 29.09 -23.20 -14.62
CA TYR A 33 28.97 -23.30 -13.16
C TYR A 33 27.74 -22.56 -12.59
N ALA A 34 27.27 -21.54 -13.30
CA ALA A 34 26.08 -20.76 -12.99
C ALA A 34 25.22 -20.59 -14.26
N PRO A 35 24.41 -21.62 -14.60
CA PRO A 35 23.61 -21.61 -15.82
C PRO A 35 22.64 -20.42 -15.93
N GLN A 36 22.29 -19.75 -14.83
CA GLN A 36 21.46 -18.55 -14.85
C GLN A 36 22.11 -17.37 -15.61
N PHE A 37 23.44 -17.34 -15.73
CA PHE A 37 24.17 -16.34 -16.54
C PHE A 37 24.43 -16.81 -17.98
N SER A 38 23.84 -17.94 -18.39
CA SER A 38 23.98 -18.46 -19.75
C SER A 38 23.22 -17.60 -20.76
N GLY A 39 23.75 -17.58 -21.98
CA GLY A 39 23.19 -16.76 -23.06
C GLY A 39 23.69 -15.32 -23.00
N PHE A 40 22.88 -14.41 -23.53
CA PHE A 40 23.24 -13.02 -23.81
C PHE A 40 22.20 -12.01 -23.29
N ASN A 41 21.36 -12.43 -22.34
CA ASN A 41 20.42 -11.52 -21.70
C ASN A 41 21.14 -10.58 -20.75
N GLN A 42 20.49 -9.48 -20.37
CA GLN A 42 20.98 -8.64 -19.29
C GLN A 42 20.82 -9.38 -17.95
N HIS A 43 21.77 -9.15 -17.04
CA HIS A 43 21.82 -9.79 -15.72
C HIS A 43 22.11 -8.76 -14.65
N ASP A 44 21.75 -9.09 -13.40
CA ASP A 44 22.11 -8.28 -12.24
C ASP A 44 23.60 -8.43 -11.92
N SER A 45 24.32 -7.31 -11.99
CA SER A 45 25.76 -7.27 -11.67
C SER A 45 26.06 -7.66 -10.23
N GLN A 46 25.14 -7.41 -9.28
CA GLN A 46 25.30 -7.83 -7.90
C GLN A 46 25.22 -9.35 -7.79
N GLU A 47 24.27 -9.99 -8.48
CA GLU A 47 24.15 -11.45 -8.49
C GLU A 47 25.44 -12.09 -9.04
N LEU A 48 25.98 -11.53 -10.13
CA LEU A 48 27.26 -11.98 -10.68
C LEU A 48 28.43 -11.78 -9.71
N LEU A 49 28.50 -10.62 -9.03
CA LEU A 49 29.56 -10.33 -8.06
C LEU A 49 29.53 -11.33 -6.89
N VAL A 50 28.34 -11.61 -6.33
CA VAL A 50 28.16 -12.59 -5.25
C VAL A 50 28.62 -13.97 -5.70
N PHE A 51 28.21 -14.40 -6.88
CA PHE A 51 28.65 -15.67 -7.45
C PHE A 51 30.17 -15.74 -7.63
N LEU A 52 30.79 -14.67 -8.15
CA LEU A 52 32.23 -14.61 -8.35
C LEU A 52 32.99 -14.65 -7.01
N LEU A 53 32.57 -13.89 -6.01
CA LEU A 53 33.23 -13.87 -4.70
C LEU A 53 33.17 -15.24 -4.01
N ASP A 54 32.01 -15.89 -4.02
CA ASP A 54 31.83 -17.23 -3.46
C ASP A 54 32.65 -18.28 -4.23
N GLY A 55 32.56 -18.28 -5.56
CA GLY A 55 33.30 -19.22 -6.40
C GLY A 55 34.83 -19.07 -6.29
N LEU A 56 35.33 -17.83 -6.20
CA LEU A 56 36.75 -17.57 -5.97
C LEU A 56 37.17 -17.94 -4.55
N HIS A 57 36.31 -17.67 -3.55
CA HIS A 57 36.56 -18.07 -2.17
C HIS A 57 36.74 -19.59 -2.08
N GLU A 58 35.80 -20.38 -2.61
CA GLU A 58 35.84 -21.84 -2.54
C GLU A 58 37.04 -22.44 -3.30
N ASP A 59 37.36 -21.92 -4.50
CA ASP A 59 38.55 -22.36 -5.25
C ASP A 59 39.86 -22.05 -4.49
N LEU A 60 39.91 -20.94 -3.77
CA LEU A 60 41.10 -20.46 -3.03
C LEU A 60 41.10 -20.84 -1.54
N ASN A 61 40.07 -21.52 -1.04
CA ASN A 61 39.97 -21.86 0.37
C ASN A 61 41.15 -22.76 0.77
N ARG A 62 41.96 -22.29 1.70
CA ARG A 62 43.15 -22.95 2.27
C ARG A 62 42.72 -24.16 3.10
N ILE A 63 41.50 -24.15 3.65
CA ILE A 63 40.90 -25.29 4.35
C ILE A 63 40.29 -26.27 3.33
N LYS A 64 40.88 -27.47 3.22
CA LYS A 64 40.41 -28.51 2.28
C LYS A 64 39.47 -29.54 2.91
N THR A 65 39.50 -29.69 4.22
CA THR A 65 38.64 -30.61 4.96
C THR A 65 38.01 -29.84 6.11
N LYS A 66 36.70 -29.60 6.03
CA LYS A 66 35.96 -28.78 6.99
C LYS A 66 35.85 -29.55 8.33
N PRO A 67 36.49 -29.09 9.42
CA PRO A 67 36.34 -29.72 10.73
C PRO A 67 34.91 -29.61 11.26
N TYR A 68 34.53 -30.52 12.14
CA TYR A 68 33.27 -30.38 12.89
C TYR A 68 33.44 -29.29 13.95
N VAL A 69 32.51 -28.34 13.97
CA VAL A 69 32.47 -27.25 14.94
C VAL A 69 31.12 -27.31 15.65
N GLU A 70 31.13 -27.52 16.96
CA GLU A 70 29.91 -27.48 17.77
C GLU A 70 29.49 -26.02 17.98
N ALA A 71 28.23 -25.72 17.66
CA ALA A 71 27.62 -24.45 18.06
C ALA A 71 27.35 -24.51 19.57
N LYS A 72 28.04 -23.67 20.34
CA LYS A 72 27.76 -23.49 21.77
C LYS A 72 26.79 -22.34 21.95
N ASP A 73 25.83 -22.53 22.85
CA ASP A 73 24.94 -21.46 23.28
C ASP A 73 25.75 -20.45 24.10
N GLY A 74 25.81 -19.20 23.66
CA GLY A 74 26.54 -18.10 24.31
C GLY A 74 25.87 -17.55 25.58
N ASP A 75 25.01 -18.34 26.23
CA ASP A 75 24.18 -17.90 27.36
C ASP A 75 25.06 -17.49 28.55
N GLY A 76 25.09 -16.19 28.85
CA GLY A 76 25.78 -15.61 30.01
C GLY A 76 27.24 -15.17 29.78
N LEU A 77 27.77 -15.33 28.57
CA LEU A 77 29.09 -14.81 28.20
C LEU A 77 29.01 -13.36 27.68
N PRO A 78 30.09 -12.58 27.79
CA PRO A 78 30.17 -11.27 27.14
C PRO A 78 29.97 -11.39 25.61
N GLU A 79 29.23 -10.46 25.01
CA GLU A 79 28.95 -10.49 23.56
C GLU A 79 30.22 -10.51 22.71
N GLU A 80 31.30 -9.90 23.18
CA GLU A 80 32.63 -9.95 22.55
C GLU A 80 33.18 -11.37 22.44
N GLU A 81 33.16 -12.13 23.54
CA GLU A 81 33.66 -13.51 23.54
C GLU A 81 32.84 -14.40 22.61
N VAL A 82 31.52 -14.19 22.58
CA VAL A 82 30.60 -14.91 21.69
C VAL A 82 30.90 -14.54 20.23
N ALA A 83 31.02 -13.25 19.91
CA ALA A 83 31.34 -12.80 18.56
C ALA A 83 32.68 -13.35 18.06
N ASP A 84 33.70 -13.37 18.93
CA ASP A 84 35.04 -13.89 18.66
C ASP A 84 35.06 -15.40 18.48
N GLU A 85 34.23 -16.14 19.22
CA GLU A 85 34.02 -17.57 18.99
C GLU A 85 33.35 -17.83 17.63
N TYR A 86 32.28 -17.11 17.30
CA TYR A 86 31.63 -17.21 15.99
C TYR A 86 32.60 -16.88 14.86
N TRP A 87 33.42 -15.84 15.02
CA TRP A 87 34.43 -15.44 14.04
C TRP A 87 35.49 -16.54 13.86
N ARG A 88 36.08 -17.04 14.94
CA ARG A 88 37.07 -18.13 14.90
C ARG A 88 36.50 -19.39 14.27
N ASN A 89 35.27 -19.74 14.61
CA ASN A 89 34.57 -20.89 14.05
C ASN A 89 34.35 -20.73 12.54
N HIS A 90 33.96 -19.55 12.08
CA HIS A 90 33.80 -19.28 10.66
C HIS A 90 35.14 -19.34 9.90
N VAL A 91 36.18 -18.67 10.41
CA VAL A 91 37.51 -18.63 9.77
C VAL A 91 38.18 -20.01 9.77
N ALA A 92 37.93 -20.86 10.77
CA ALA A 92 38.42 -22.23 10.80
C ALA A 92 37.85 -23.12 9.67
N LEU A 93 36.73 -22.72 9.07
CA LEU A 93 36.10 -23.39 7.94
C LEU A 93 36.38 -22.68 6.60
N ASN A 94 36.65 -21.37 6.65
CA ASN A 94 36.70 -20.49 5.50
C ASN A 94 37.95 -19.60 5.61
N ASP A 95 39.00 -19.95 4.89
CA ASP A 95 40.28 -19.24 4.93
C ASP A 95 40.78 -18.98 3.51
N SER A 96 40.62 -17.77 2.99
CA SER A 96 41.09 -17.39 1.66
C SER A 96 41.34 -15.90 1.55
N ILE A 97 41.98 -15.45 0.47
CA ILE A 97 42.19 -14.02 0.23
C ILE A 97 40.88 -13.22 0.17
N ILE A 98 39.77 -13.86 -0.22
CA ILE A 98 38.45 -13.22 -0.22
C ILE A 98 37.97 -12.99 1.21
N VAL A 99 38.23 -13.94 2.11
CA VAL A 99 37.94 -13.78 3.54
C VAL A 99 38.82 -12.69 4.16
N ASP A 100 40.11 -12.71 3.85
CA ASP A 100 41.09 -11.75 4.36
C ASP A 100 40.69 -10.30 4.03
N LEU A 101 40.17 -10.05 2.82
CA LEU A 101 39.89 -8.71 2.32
C LEU A 101 38.43 -8.27 2.50
N CYS A 102 37.46 -9.14 2.28
CA CYS A 102 36.06 -8.75 2.12
C CYS A 102 35.14 -9.22 3.27
N LEU A 103 35.61 -10.08 4.18
CA LEU A 103 34.75 -10.60 5.25
C LEU A 103 34.62 -9.62 6.41
N GLY A 104 33.38 -9.25 6.73
CA GLY A 104 33.00 -8.59 7.97
C GLY A 104 32.06 -9.45 8.82
N GLN A 105 31.60 -8.91 9.94
CA GLN A 105 30.67 -9.57 10.85
C GLN A 105 29.54 -8.61 11.24
N LEU A 106 28.30 -9.09 11.15
CA LEU A 106 27.09 -8.46 11.65
C LEU A 106 26.69 -9.07 12.99
N LYS A 107 26.05 -8.28 13.84
CA LYS A 107 25.29 -8.76 15.00
C LYS A 107 23.80 -8.70 14.66
N SER A 108 23.14 -9.84 14.70
CA SER A 108 21.69 -9.97 14.52
C SER A 108 21.03 -10.13 15.89
N THR A 109 20.13 -9.21 16.25
CA THR A 109 19.35 -9.29 17.49
C THR A 109 17.88 -9.52 17.17
N ILE A 110 17.27 -10.57 17.72
CA ILE A 110 15.84 -10.86 17.55
C ILE A 110 15.16 -10.88 18.91
N VAL A 111 14.09 -10.09 19.10
CA VAL A 111 13.37 -9.98 20.37
C VAL A 111 11.88 -10.29 20.18
N CYS A 112 11.36 -11.23 20.98
CA CYS A 112 9.93 -11.49 21.00
C CYS A 112 9.17 -10.32 21.65
N PRO A 113 8.17 -9.70 20.98
CA PRO A 113 7.44 -8.58 21.56
C PRO A 113 6.57 -8.98 22.75
N ILE A 114 6.20 -10.26 22.85
CA ILE A 114 5.28 -10.80 23.86
C ILE A 114 6.01 -11.19 25.14
N CYS A 115 6.96 -12.13 25.07
CA CYS A 115 7.66 -12.65 26.25
C CYS A 115 9.03 -12.02 26.48
N LYS A 116 9.44 -11.06 25.64
CA LYS A 116 10.73 -10.33 25.69
C LYS A 116 11.99 -11.20 25.62
N LYS A 117 11.86 -12.49 25.31
CA LYS A 117 13.01 -13.38 25.08
C LYS A 117 13.75 -12.90 23.82
N GLY A 118 15.05 -12.67 23.98
CA GLY A 118 15.96 -12.28 22.91
C GLY A 118 16.78 -13.48 22.41
N SER A 119 17.32 -13.33 21.20
CA SER A 119 18.35 -14.17 20.62
C SER A 119 19.35 -13.27 19.91
N VAL A 120 20.64 -13.48 20.13
CA VAL A 120 21.72 -12.77 19.47
C VAL A 120 22.53 -13.78 18.67
N THR A 121 22.80 -13.46 17.40
CA THR A 121 23.69 -14.26 16.54
C THR A 121 24.69 -13.33 15.85
N PHE A 122 25.85 -13.87 15.49
CA PHE A 122 26.87 -13.13 14.77
C PHE A 122 27.11 -13.77 13.41
N ASP A 123 26.84 -13.02 12.35
CA ASP A 123 26.76 -13.55 11.00
C ASP A 123 27.87 -12.92 10.12
N PRO A 124 28.64 -13.73 9.37
CA PRO A 124 29.62 -13.22 8.42
C PRO A 124 28.92 -12.52 7.23
N PHE A 125 29.54 -11.48 6.68
CA PHE A 125 29.09 -10.84 5.44
C PHE A 125 30.26 -10.51 4.52
N MET A 126 30.04 -10.50 3.20
CA MET A 126 31.02 -10.05 2.20
C MET A 126 30.63 -8.71 1.54
N TYR A 127 29.38 -8.29 1.69
CA TYR A 127 28.83 -7.04 1.16
C TYR A 127 27.62 -6.62 2.00
N LEU A 128 27.31 -5.33 2.00
CA LEU A 128 26.09 -4.77 2.59
C LEU A 128 25.08 -4.47 1.49
N SER A 129 23.83 -4.88 1.68
CA SER A 129 22.77 -4.73 0.69
C SER A 129 21.70 -3.78 1.23
N LEU A 130 21.93 -2.48 1.02
CA LEU A 130 21.19 -1.40 1.66
C LEU A 130 19.86 -1.12 0.94
N PRO A 131 18.74 -1.02 1.67
CA PRO A 131 17.50 -0.51 1.10
C PRO A 131 17.65 0.98 0.79
N LEU A 132 16.99 1.46 -0.26
CA LEU A 132 16.79 2.89 -0.44
C LEU A 132 15.51 3.30 0.29
N PRO A 133 15.52 4.34 1.14
CA PRO A 133 14.29 4.93 1.63
C PRO A 133 13.48 5.43 0.43
N CYS A 134 12.21 5.02 0.32
CA CYS A 134 11.34 5.43 -0.78
C CYS A 134 11.09 6.93 -0.71
N THR A 135 11.77 7.70 -1.54
CA THR A 135 11.60 9.16 -1.66
C THR A 135 10.50 9.55 -2.63
N SER A 136 10.08 8.64 -3.54
CA SER A 136 8.95 8.92 -4.40
C SER A 136 7.66 8.92 -3.58
N MET A 137 7.07 10.12 -3.48
CA MET A 137 5.80 10.34 -2.80
C MET A 137 4.71 10.50 -3.84
N ARG A 138 3.61 9.78 -3.64
CA ARG A 138 2.37 9.93 -4.40
C ARG A 138 1.39 10.79 -3.62
N THR A 139 0.92 11.85 -4.24
CA THR A 139 -0.19 12.66 -3.74
C THR A 139 -1.51 11.95 -4.02
N MET A 140 -2.36 11.80 -3.00
CA MET A 140 -3.68 11.22 -3.10
C MET A 140 -4.72 12.22 -2.59
N ASP A 141 -5.72 12.50 -3.41
CA ASP A 141 -6.90 13.29 -3.05
C ASP A 141 -8.04 12.33 -2.69
N LEU A 142 -8.62 12.52 -1.52
CA LEU A 142 -9.68 11.68 -0.97
C LEU A 142 -10.82 12.56 -0.45
N ILE A 143 -12.04 12.03 -0.48
CA ILE A 143 -13.18 12.65 0.21
C ILE A 143 -13.37 11.98 1.55
N VAL A 144 -13.35 12.78 2.62
CA VAL A 144 -13.68 12.33 3.97
C VAL A 144 -15.14 12.62 4.24
N MET A 145 -15.90 11.58 4.59
CA MET A 145 -17.31 11.66 4.94
C MET A 145 -17.52 11.29 6.41
N SER A 146 -18.36 12.04 7.13
CA SER A 146 -18.79 11.61 8.45
C SER A 146 -19.97 10.66 8.37
N ALA A 147 -19.83 9.50 9.01
CA ALA A 147 -20.87 8.48 9.05
C ALA A 147 -21.98 8.74 10.08
N ASP A 148 -22.00 9.94 10.68
CA ASP A 148 -23.06 10.40 11.58
C ASP A 148 -23.87 11.58 11.00
N GLY A 149 -23.53 12.06 9.81
CA GLY A 149 -24.18 13.21 9.15
C GLY A 149 -23.88 14.57 9.78
N GLY A 150 -22.93 14.65 10.74
CA GLY A 150 -22.62 15.88 11.47
C GLY A 150 -21.74 16.88 10.71
N SER A 151 -21.08 16.45 9.62
CA SER A 151 -20.17 17.31 8.85
C SER A 151 -20.30 17.08 7.35
N LEU A 152 -20.11 18.14 6.58
CA LEU A 152 -20.02 18.09 5.12
C LEU A 152 -18.81 17.26 4.66
N PRO A 153 -18.85 16.70 3.43
CA PRO A 153 -17.69 16.05 2.84
C PRO A 153 -16.50 17.02 2.77
N ALA A 154 -15.33 16.56 3.20
CA ALA A 154 -14.10 17.34 3.15
C ALA A 154 -13.12 16.73 2.15
N LEU A 155 -12.58 17.56 1.26
CA LEU A 155 -11.46 17.19 0.42
C LEU A 155 -10.19 17.14 1.27
N LEU A 156 -9.54 15.98 1.27
CA LEU A 156 -8.28 15.75 1.97
C LEU A 156 -7.21 15.28 0.99
N THR A 157 -6.10 16.00 0.98
CA THR A 157 -4.91 15.63 0.20
C THR A 157 -3.84 15.10 1.14
N VAL A 158 -3.34 13.89 0.87
CA VAL A 158 -2.22 13.28 1.61
C VAL A 158 -1.09 12.90 0.66
N ASN A 159 0.14 12.96 1.15
CA ASN A 159 1.31 12.45 0.45
C ASN A 159 1.74 11.15 1.12
N VAL A 160 1.82 10.07 0.35
CA VAL A 160 2.20 8.74 0.83
C VAL A 160 3.32 8.18 -0.05
N PRO A 161 4.18 7.29 0.45
CA PRO A 161 5.20 6.67 -0.39
C PRO A 161 4.52 5.95 -1.57
N GLU A 162 5.00 6.18 -2.80
CA GLU A 162 4.39 5.64 -4.02
C GLU A 162 4.32 4.10 -4.00
N PHE A 163 5.35 3.48 -3.44
CA PHE A 163 5.49 2.04 -3.25
C PHE A 163 5.30 1.62 -1.79
N GLY A 164 4.66 2.48 -0.99
CA GLY A 164 4.34 2.21 0.41
C GLY A 164 3.24 1.16 0.58
N ARG A 165 2.91 0.90 1.84
CA ARG A 165 1.83 0.00 2.24
C ARG A 165 0.59 0.78 2.66
N PHE A 166 -0.55 0.11 2.71
CA PHE A 166 -1.80 0.71 3.15
C PHE A 166 -1.69 1.31 4.57
N GLU A 167 -0.87 0.74 5.44
CA GLU A 167 -0.56 1.31 6.75
C GLU A 167 0.01 2.75 6.69
N ASP A 168 0.78 3.09 5.65
CA ASP A 168 1.35 4.42 5.46
C ASP A 168 0.24 5.43 5.13
N LEU A 169 -0.69 5.04 4.25
CA LEU A 169 -1.90 5.82 3.96
C LEU A 169 -2.78 5.97 5.21
N GLN A 170 -2.98 4.88 5.97
CA GLN A 170 -3.76 4.92 7.20
C GLN A 170 -3.16 5.89 8.23
N LYS A 171 -1.84 5.86 8.43
CA LYS A 171 -1.13 6.80 9.31
C LYS A 171 -1.27 8.25 8.85
N ALA A 172 -1.12 8.50 7.55
CA ALA A 172 -1.29 9.83 6.97
C ALA A 172 -2.72 10.35 7.18
N LEU A 173 -3.73 9.50 6.95
CA LEU A 173 -5.13 9.85 7.16
C LEU A 173 -5.49 10.09 8.63
N VAL A 174 -5.04 9.24 9.55
CA VAL A 174 -5.29 9.43 11.00
C VAL A 174 -4.70 10.77 11.47
N THR A 175 -3.50 11.09 11.01
CA THR A 175 -2.82 12.35 11.33
C THR A 175 -3.58 13.55 10.75
N ALA A 176 -3.94 13.49 9.48
CA ALA A 176 -4.59 14.60 8.79
C ALA A 176 -6.05 14.83 9.24
N CYS A 177 -6.77 13.77 9.60
CA CYS A 177 -8.16 13.86 10.10
C CYS A 177 -8.26 14.23 11.59
N SER A 178 -7.14 14.29 12.33
CA SER A 178 -7.12 14.52 13.78
C SER A 178 -8.13 13.61 14.51
N LEU A 179 -7.99 12.30 14.30
CA LEU A 179 -8.96 11.32 14.79
C LEU A 179 -9.04 11.28 16.32
N GLN A 180 -10.25 11.18 16.86
CA GLN A 180 -10.44 10.98 18.30
C GLN A 180 -10.18 9.51 18.68
N GLU A 181 -9.92 9.26 19.97
CA GLU A 181 -9.59 7.91 20.47
C GLU A 181 -10.73 6.90 20.26
N ASP A 182 -11.97 7.35 20.11
CA ASP A 182 -13.16 6.54 19.91
C ASP A 182 -13.60 6.42 18.44
N GLU A 183 -12.73 6.74 17.48
CA GLU A 183 -13.06 6.75 16.05
C GLU A 183 -12.15 5.83 15.21
N THR A 184 -12.63 5.46 14.03
CA THR A 184 -11.95 4.66 13.01
C THR A 184 -12.21 5.23 11.62
N LEU A 185 -11.30 4.96 10.69
CA LEU A 185 -11.45 5.29 9.29
C LEU A 185 -11.67 4.02 8.48
N LEU A 186 -12.62 4.08 7.54
CA LEU A 186 -12.85 3.04 6.53
C LEU A 186 -12.54 3.63 5.16
N VAL A 187 -11.50 3.11 4.50
CA VAL A 187 -11.08 3.57 3.17
C VAL A 187 -11.72 2.69 2.10
N THR A 188 -12.33 3.32 1.11
CA THR A 188 -13.02 2.64 0.03
C THR A 188 -12.68 3.23 -1.33
N GLU A 189 -12.73 2.38 -2.35
CA GLU A 189 -12.68 2.79 -3.73
C GLU A 189 -14.08 2.78 -4.34
N VAL A 190 -14.44 3.89 -4.98
CA VAL A 190 -15.76 4.13 -5.56
C VAL A 190 -15.63 4.20 -7.08
N TYR A 191 -16.48 3.47 -7.80
CA TYR A 191 -16.59 3.55 -9.25
C TYR A 191 -18.06 3.44 -9.65
N ASN A 192 -18.48 4.27 -10.62
CA ASN A 192 -19.86 4.33 -11.10
C ASN A 192 -20.91 4.38 -9.96
N ASN A 193 -20.67 5.24 -8.97
CA ASN A 193 -21.56 5.47 -7.82
C ASN A 193 -21.74 4.26 -6.89
N GLN A 194 -20.82 3.28 -6.94
CA GLN A 194 -20.81 2.08 -6.12
C GLN A 194 -19.44 1.88 -5.46
N ILE A 195 -19.42 1.29 -4.26
CA ILE A 195 -18.17 0.85 -3.62
C ILE A 195 -17.70 -0.43 -4.32
N ILE A 196 -16.55 -0.36 -4.97
CA ILE A 196 -15.95 -1.51 -5.65
C ILE A 196 -14.94 -2.26 -4.78
N ARG A 197 -14.39 -1.60 -3.76
CA ARG A 197 -13.41 -2.22 -2.86
C ARG A 197 -13.39 -1.53 -1.50
N PHE A 198 -13.30 -2.34 -0.45
CA PHE A 198 -12.90 -1.92 0.89
C PHE A 198 -11.41 -2.20 1.03
N ILE A 199 -10.63 -1.19 1.41
CA ILE A 199 -9.18 -1.32 1.58
C ILE A 199 -8.94 -1.44 3.09
N GLU A 200 -8.66 -2.66 3.55
CA GLU A 200 -8.62 -2.99 4.98
C GLU A 200 -7.26 -3.56 5.42
N GLU A 201 -6.56 -4.30 4.55
CA GLU A 201 -5.35 -5.04 4.93
C GLU A 201 -4.13 -4.11 5.01
N PRO A 202 -3.53 -3.89 6.20
CA PRO A 202 -2.42 -2.93 6.37
C PRO A 202 -1.18 -3.27 5.54
N THR A 203 -0.98 -4.54 5.20
CA THR A 203 0.16 -5.00 4.41
C THR A 203 0.00 -4.84 2.90
N ASP A 204 -1.20 -4.48 2.42
CA ASP A 204 -1.45 -4.31 0.99
C ASP A 204 -0.58 -3.19 0.40
N SER A 205 -0.06 -3.43 -0.79
CA SER A 205 0.72 -2.43 -1.53
C SER A 205 -0.17 -1.28 -2.02
N LEU A 206 0.27 -0.03 -1.85
CA LEU A 206 -0.45 1.14 -2.38
C LEU A 206 -0.51 1.17 -3.91
N THR A 207 0.34 0.41 -4.60
CA THR A 207 0.28 0.26 -6.07
C THR A 207 -1.01 -0.40 -6.56
N ILE A 208 -1.73 -1.10 -5.68
CA ILE A 208 -3.04 -1.69 -5.95
C ILE A 208 -4.12 -0.61 -6.16
N ILE A 209 -3.90 0.61 -5.69
CA ILE A 209 -4.75 1.78 -5.96
C ILE A 209 -4.28 2.41 -7.27
N GLY A 210 -5.01 2.18 -8.36
CA GLY A 210 -4.67 2.72 -9.67
C GLY A 210 -4.66 4.26 -9.71
N TYR A 211 -3.91 4.83 -10.66
CA TYR A 211 -4.06 6.25 -11.00
C TYR A 211 -5.47 6.49 -11.54
N GLY A 212 -6.15 7.55 -11.10
CA GLY A 212 -7.55 7.81 -11.44
C GLY A 212 -8.58 7.09 -10.55
N ALA A 213 -8.16 6.28 -9.57
CA ALA A 213 -9.06 5.75 -8.56
C ALA A 213 -9.76 6.90 -7.80
N LYS A 214 -11.03 6.71 -7.44
CA LYS A 214 -11.79 7.66 -6.61
C LYS A 214 -11.91 7.07 -5.22
N LEU A 215 -11.30 7.75 -4.24
CA LEU A 215 -11.23 7.25 -2.87
C LEU A 215 -12.16 8.04 -1.95
N VAL A 216 -12.88 7.30 -1.11
CA VAL A 216 -13.75 7.85 -0.07
C VAL A 216 -13.40 7.21 1.26
N VAL A 217 -13.18 8.07 2.26
CA VAL A 217 -12.86 7.70 3.62
C VAL A 217 -14.05 8.00 4.51
N TYR A 218 -14.61 6.99 5.16
CA TYR A 218 -15.71 7.17 6.12
C TYR A 218 -15.16 7.21 7.55
N ARG A 219 -15.46 8.29 8.27
CA ARG A 219 -15.18 8.43 9.71
C ARG A 219 -16.31 7.78 10.50
N LEU A 220 -15.97 6.72 11.23
CA LEU A 220 -16.91 5.86 11.97
C LEU A 220 -16.49 5.80 13.45
N LYS A 221 -17.44 5.65 14.38
CA LYS A 221 -17.11 5.31 15.79
C LYS A 221 -16.39 3.96 15.87
N LYS A 222 -15.50 3.75 16.83
CA LYS A 222 -14.80 2.48 17.09
C LYS A 222 -15.78 1.38 17.41
N ASP A 223 -15.46 0.18 16.94
CA ASP A 223 -16.28 -1.00 17.20
C ASP A 223 -15.77 -1.75 18.42
N ALA A 224 -16.62 -1.90 19.43
CA ALA A 224 -16.36 -2.89 20.47
C ALA A 224 -16.94 -4.27 20.12
N ASN A 225 -17.91 -4.35 19.19
CA ASN A 225 -18.80 -5.50 19.02
C ASN A 225 -18.88 -6.08 17.59
N ASN A 226 -17.99 -5.66 16.67
CA ASN A 226 -18.00 -6.10 15.26
C ASN A 226 -19.38 -5.93 14.58
N SER A 227 -19.96 -4.74 14.79
CA SER A 227 -21.18 -4.25 14.16
C SER A 227 -21.14 -4.34 12.63
N ARG A 228 -22.32 -4.54 12.04
CA ARG A 228 -22.48 -4.67 10.58
C ARG A 228 -22.45 -3.30 9.92
N LEU A 229 -21.97 -3.24 8.69
CA LEU A 229 -22.00 -2.02 7.88
C LEU A 229 -23.29 -1.96 7.06
N ILE A 230 -23.82 -0.76 6.87
CA ILE A 230 -24.86 -0.45 5.90
C ILE A 230 -24.32 0.55 4.88
N VAL A 231 -24.57 0.28 3.61
CA VAL A 231 -24.15 1.10 2.48
C VAL A 231 -25.40 1.55 1.73
N PHE A 232 -25.60 2.85 1.60
CA PHE A 232 -26.66 3.45 0.81
C PHE A 232 -26.11 3.92 -0.53
N THR A 233 -26.69 3.44 -1.62
CA THR A 233 -26.44 3.95 -2.98
C THR A 233 -27.66 4.70 -3.47
N HIS A 234 -27.46 5.64 -4.41
CA HIS A 234 -28.54 6.55 -4.82
C HIS A 234 -28.86 6.39 -6.30
N GLN A 235 -30.15 6.38 -6.62
CA GLN A 235 -30.67 6.50 -7.97
C GLN A 235 -31.65 7.68 -8.04
N LYS A 236 -31.57 8.45 -9.11
CA LYS A 236 -32.55 9.50 -9.43
C LYS A 236 -33.25 9.17 -10.74
N LEU A 237 -34.47 9.68 -10.88
CA LEU A 237 -35.22 9.58 -12.13
C LEU A 237 -34.69 10.60 -13.13
N GLU A 238 -34.22 10.16 -14.28
CA GLU A 238 -33.89 11.02 -15.43
C GLU A 238 -34.85 10.69 -16.59
N GLU A 239 -35.47 11.72 -17.17
CA GLU A 239 -36.21 11.60 -18.42
C GLU A 239 -35.23 11.60 -19.59
N GLN A 240 -35.10 10.46 -20.27
CA GLN A 240 -34.35 10.39 -21.53
C GLN A 240 -35.33 10.51 -22.70
N VAL A 241 -35.11 11.51 -23.55
CA VAL A 241 -35.86 11.69 -24.79
C VAL A 241 -35.11 10.97 -25.90
N ILE A 242 -35.61 9.81 -26.32
CA ILE A 242 -35.06 9.04 -27.46
C ILE A 242 -36.16 9.00 -28.53
N LEU A 243 -35.87 9.50 -29.74
CA LEU A 243 -36.83 9.60 -30.85
C LEU A 243 -38.19 10.25 -30.47
N GLY A 244 -38.16 11.28 -29.61
CA GLY A 244 -39.37 12.03 -29.24
C GLY A 244 -40.32 11.32 -28.27
N LYS A 245 -39.92 10.16 -27.70
CA LYS A 245 -40.59 9.54 -26.55
C LYS A 245 -39.75 9.72 -25.30
N SER A 246 -40.34 10.29 -24.26
CA SER A 246 -39.75 10.41 -22.92
C SER A 246 -39.94 9.10 -22.18
N ASN A 247 -38.85 8.35 -21.96
CA ASN A 247 -38.88 7.18 -21.09
C ASN A 247 -38.15 7.52 -19.78
N PRO A 248 -38.82 7.44 -18.61
CA PRO A 248 -38.18 7.67 -17.34
C PRO A 248 -37.22 6.52 -17.02
N THR A 249 -35.96 6.84 -16.74
CA THR A 249 -34.92 5.86 -16.40
C THR A 249 -34.28 6.17 -15.06
N TRP A 250 -34.02 5.14 -14.26
CA TRP A 250 -33.31 5.30 -12.99
C TRP A 250 -31.80 5.27 -13.23
N LYS A 251 -31.09 6.33 -12.81
CA LYS A 251 -29.65 6.44 -12.98
C LYS A 251 -28.95 6.65 -11.64
N GLY A 252 -27.84 5.93 -11.45
CA GLY A 252 -26.98 6.08 -10.27
C GLY A 252 -26.40 7.49 -10.16
N PHE A 253 -26.33 8.03 -8.95
CA PHE A 253 -25.68 9.31 -8.69
C PHE A 253 -25.08 9.38 -7.27
N GLY A 254 -24.23 10.37 -7.04
CA GLY A 254 -23.63 10.64 -5.73
C GLY A 254 -22.58 9.61 -5.26
N ILE A 255 -21.98 9.93 -4.12
CA ILE A 255 -21.09 9.08 -3.33
C ILE A 255 -21.98 8.18 -2.45
N PRO A 256 -21.71 6.88 -2.35
CA PRO A 256 -22.41 6.01 -1.40
C PRO A 256 -22.28 6.52 0.05
N LEU A 257 -23.34 6.42 0.84
CA LEU A 257 -23.27 6.75 2.28
C LEU A 257 -23.04 5.47 3.07
N VAL A 258 -22.15 5.51 4.05
CA VAL A 258 -21.82 4.35 4.88
C VAL A 258 -22.01 4.70 6.34
N SER A 259 -22.61 3.78 7.09
CA SER A 259 -22.68 3.85 8.55
C SER A 259 -22.70 2.46 9.17
N ARG A 260 -22.67 2.42 10.50
CA ARG A 260 -22.79 1.17 11.26
C ARG A 260 -24.22 0.94 11.68
N LEU A 261 -24.65 -0.30 11.57
CA LEU A 261 -25.94 -0.77 12.08
C LEU A 261 -25.83 -0.94 13.60
N CYS A 262 -26.01 0.15 14.33
CA CYS A 262 -26.19 0.16 15.78
C CYS A 262 -27.67 0.44 16.05
N ASP A 263 -28.33 -0.41 16.84
CA ASP A 263 -29.71 -0.20 17.29
C ASP A 263 -30.76 -0.06 16.16
N VAL A 264 -30.55 -0.77 15.03
CA VAL A 264 -31.48 -0.81 13.90
C VAL A 264 -32.26 -2.12 13.91
N GLU A 265 -33.57 -2.05 14.17
CA GLU A 265 -34.45 -3.23 14.27
C GLU A 265 -35.40 -3.33 13.08
N ASN A 266 -35.89 -2.19 12.58
CA ASN A 266 -36.94 -2.12 11.56
C ASN A 266 -36.60 -1.15 10.41
N GLY A 267 -37.46 -1.09 9.40
CA GLY A 267 -37.30 -0.21 8.25
C GLY A 267 -37.33 1.28 8.59
N SER A 268 -38.06 1.69 9.64
CA SER A 268 -38.09 3.09 10.09
C SER A 268 -36.74 3.52 10.65
N ASP A 269 -36.02 2.63 11.34
CA ASP A 269 -34.69 2.93 11.86
C ASP A 269 -33.68 3.12 10.72
N VAL A 270 -33.80 2.31 9.65
CA VAL A 270 -32.98 2.45 8.43
C VAL A 270 -33.24 3.79 7.74
N GLU A 271 -34.50 4.21 7.62
CA GLU A 271 -34.87 5.49 7.03
C GLU A 271 -34.38 6.67 7.88
N ASN A 272 -34.53 6.59 9.20
CA ASN A 272 -34.01 7.61 10.13
C ASN A 272 -32.48 7.73 10.05
N LEU A 273 -31.77 6.60 9.97
CA LEU A 273 -30.32 6.58 9.78
C LEU A 273 -29.93 7.22 8.44
N TYR A 274 -30.64 6.89 7.37
CA TYR A 274 -30.39 7.46 6.05
C TYR A 274 -30.61 8.98 6.02
N LEU A 275 -31.73 9.46 6.58
CA LEU A 275 -32.03 10.90 6.69
C LEU A 275 -31.03 11.63 7.58
N LYS A 276 -30.56 10.99 8.66
CA LYS A 276 -29.49 11.52 9.50
C LYS A 276 -28.20 11.75 8.70
N LEU A 277 -27.78 10.77 7.90
CA LEU A 277 -26.60 10.89 7.03
C LEU A 277 -26.74 11.99 5.99
N LEU A 278 -27.96 12.23 5.50
CA LEU A 278 -28.25 13.29 4.53
C LEU A 278 -28.37 14.69 5.14
N SER A 279 -28.46 14.80 6.46
CA SER A 279 -28.78 16.08 7.13
C SER A 279 -27.79 17.20 6.80
N SER A 280 -26.51 16.89 6.65
CA SER A 280 -25.47 17.86 6.24
C SER A 280 -25.64 18.38 4.81
N PHE A 281 -26.35 17.65 3.94
CA PHE A 281 -26.57 18.02 2.53
C PHE A 281 -27.85 18.81 2.31
N LYS A 282 -28.68 19.00 3.34
CA LYS A 282 -29.97 19.68 3.19
C LYS A 282 -29.74 21.18 2.93
N MET A 283 -30.35 21.69 1.86
CA MET A 283 -30.27 23.11 1.52
C MET A 283 -31.02 23.97 2.55
N PRO A 284 -30.49 25.14 2.93
CA PRO A 284 -31.22 26.09 3.77
C PRO A 284 -32.55 26.49 3.11
N THR A 285 -33.62 26.55 3.89
CA THR A 285 -34.99 26.79 3.41
C THR A 285 -35.21 28.20 2.83
N GLU A 286 -34.23 29.10 2.96
CA GLU A 286 -34.32 30.52 2.56
C GLU A 286 -34.24 30.77 1.03
N PHE A 287 -33.99 29.75 0.21
CA PHE A 287 -33.90 29.90 -1.26
C PHE A 287 -35.25 29.76 -2.01
N PHE A 288 -36.34 29.36 -1.34
CA PHE A 288 -37.62 29.05 -2.00
C PHE A 288 -38.63 30.22 -2.07
N THR A 289 -38.29 31.43 -1.59
CA THR A 289 -39.21 32.58 -1.57
C THR A 289 -38.89 33.68 -2.58
N ALA A 290 -38.36 33.33 -3.76
CA ALA A 290 -38.31 34.25 -4.89
C ALA A 290 -38.79 33.50 -6.15
N ASN A 291 -39.87 34.00 -6.76
CA ASN A 291 -40.51 33.52 -8.01
C ASN A 291 -41.77 32.65 -7.85
N LEU A 292 -42.73 33.10 -7.02
CA LEU A 292 -44.14 32.87 -7.32
C LEU A 292 -44.70 34.21 -7.83
N GLU A 293 -44.74 34.38 -9.15
CA GLU A 293 -45.62 35.38 -9.77
C GLU A 293 -47.06 34.83 -9.75
N ASP A 294 -47.99 35.69 -9.36
CA ASP A 294 -49.40 35.42 -9.08
C ASP A 294 -50.18 34.77 -10.23
N PRO A 295 -51.22 33.96 -9.95
CA PRO A 295 -52.09 33.40 -10.98
C PRO A 295 -53.09 34.46 -11.49
N ILE A 296 -53.10 34.68 -12.80
CA ILE A 296 -54.15 35.42 -13.51
C ILE A 296 -55.34 34.48 -13.73
N GLU A 297 -56.49 34.85 -13.17
CA GLU A 297 -57.81 34.32 -13.52
C GLU A 297 -58.23 34.80 -14.93
N GLU A 298 -58.83 33.90 -15.71
CA GLU A 298 -59.80 34.11 -16.81
C GLU A 298 -59.90 32.76 -17.57
N ASP A 299 -61.01 32.27 -18.12
CA ASP A 299 -62.45 32.43 -17.94
C ASP A 299 -63.05 31.20 -18.67
N ALA A 300 -64.24 30.76 -18.28
CA ALA A 300 -64.90 29.59 -18.85
C ALA A 300 -65.50 29.90 -20.24
N THR A 301 -65.36 28.99 -21.21
CA THR A 301 -66.39 28.81 -22.26
C THR A 301 -66.46 27.38 -22.80
N ASP A 302 -67.68 26.85 -22.74
CA ASP A 302 -68.17 25.61 -23.34
C ASP A 302 -67.95 25.51 -24.85
N LYS A 303 -67.74 24.28 -25.34
CA LYS A 303 -68.43 23.76 -26.53
C LYS A 303 -68.35 22.24 -26.63
N ALA A 304 -69.51 21.60 -26.47
CA ALA A 304 -69.77 20.22 -26.84
C ALA A 304 -70.03 20.10 -28.35
N VAL A 305 -69.43 19.09 -29.00
CA VAL A 305 -69.95 18.47 -30.23
C VAL A 305 -69.70 16.96 -30.15
N THR A 306 -70.78 16.20 -30.35
CA THR A 306 -70.90 14.75 -30.41
C THR A 306 -70.60 14.16 -31.80
N ASP A 307 -70.31 12.85 -31.79
CA ASP A 307 -70.27 11.83 -32.88
C ASP A 307 -68.84 11.31 -33.15
N GLY A 308 -68.54 10.00 -33.20
CA GLY A 308 -69.34 8.79 -33.10
C GLY A 308 -68.47 7.59 -33.54
N SER A 309 -68.75 6.40 -32.98
CA SER A 309 -68.41 5.05 -33.47
C SER A 309 -66.99 4.45 -33.26
N THR A 310 -66.93 3.55 -32.27
CA THR A 310 -66.42 2.15 -32.26
C THR A 310 -65.08 1.80 -32.92
N SER A 311 -64.12 1.27 -32.14
CA SER A 311 -63.87 -0.18 -32.02
C SER A 311 -62.68 -0.54 -31.11
N THR A 312 -62.96 -1.46 -30.16
CA THR A 312 -62.16 -2.56 -29.58
C THR A 312 -60.64 -2.46 -29.31
N ASP A 313 -60.35 -2.73 -28.02
CA ASP A 313 -59.26 -3.55 -27.46
C ASP A 313 -57.83 -3.04 -27.48
N ALA A 314 -57.41 -2.48 -26.34
CA ALA A 314 -56.38 -3.09 -25.50
C ALA A 314 -56.41 -2.42 -24.11
N LYS A 315 -56.41 -3.22 -23.04
CA LYS A 315 -56.06 -2.75 -21.70
C LYS A 315 -54.61 -2.27 -21.72
N GLU A 316 -54.39 -0.99 -21.97
CA GLU A 316 -53.19 -0.32 -21.50
C GLU A 316 -53.31 -0.21 -19.98
N THR A 317 -52.58 -1.08 -19.28
CA THR A 317 -52.10 -0.76 -17.94
C THR A 317 -51.28 0.53 -18.09
N THR A 318 -51.94 1.64 -17.84
CA THR A 318 -51.33 2.94 -17.59
C THR A 318 -50.33 2.72 -16.46
N GLU A 319 -49.04 2.69 -16.78
CA GLU A 319 -47.97 2.80 -15.79
C GLU A 319 -48.20 4.13 -15.06
N SER A 320 -48.75 4.03 -13.86
CA SER A 320 -48.89 5.15 -12.95
C SER A 320 -47.52 5.80 -12.77
N LEU A 321 -47.46 7.12 -12.94
CA LEU A 321 -46.31 7.95 -12.54
C LEU A 321 -45.73 7.45 -11.20
N PRO A 322 -44.39 7.32 -11.07
CA PRO A 322 -43.80 6.88 -9.81
C PRO A 322 -44.17 7.84 -8.68
N ASP A 323 -44.56 7.25 -7.56
CA ASP A 323 -44.98 7.89 -6.31
C ASP A 323 -43.97 8.98 -5.89
N PRO A 324 -44.40 10.16 -5.38
CA PRO A 324 -43.52 11.32 -5.17
C PRO A 324 -42.67 11.22 -3.89
N VAL A 325 -42.38 10.01 -3.40
CA VAL A 325 -41.79 9.76 -2.08
C VAL A 325 -40.49 8.98 -2.22
N LEU A 326 -39.45 9.37 -1.47
CA LEU A 326 -38.22 8.58 -1.30
C LEU A 326 -38.53 7.13 -0.93
N ARG A 327 -37.93 6.17 -1.65
CA ARG A 327 -38.09 4.74 -1.33
C ARG A 327 -36.74 4.05 -1.18
N LEU A 328 -36.64 3.19 -0.17
CA LEU A 328 -35.45 2.42 0.15
C LEU A 328 -35.67 0.94 -0.19
N TYR A 329 -34.68 0.32 -0.83
CA TYR A 329 -34.74 -1.06 -1.27
C TYR A 329 -33.52 -1.83 -0.78
N LEU A 330 -33.74 -3.04 -0.24
CA LEU A 330 -32.66 -3.98 0.02
C LEU A 330 -32.18 -4.57 -1.30
N THR A 331 -30.86 -4.65 -1.47
CA THR A 331 -30.26 -5.13 -2.73
C THR A 331 -29.28 -6.27 -2.50
N GLU A 332 -29.22 -7.15 -3.50
CA GLU A 332 -28.19 -8.17 -3.65
C GLU A 332 -27.07 -7.61 -4.58
N ASP A 333 -25.85 -8.15 -4.44
CA ASP A 333 -24.70 -7.83 -5.32
C ASP A 333 -24.41 -6.34 -5.53
N ARG A 334 -24.13 -5.62 -4.43
CA ARG A 334 -23.68 -4.21 -4.44
C ARG A 334 -24.65 -3.22 -5.13
N GLY A 335 -25.94 -3.53 -5.14
CA GLY A 335 -26.97 -2.62 -5.65
C GLY A 335 -27.47 -2.93 -7.06
N ASN A 336 -27.04 -4.04 -7.67
CA ASN A 336 -27.41 -4.38 -9.05
C ASN A 336 -28.80 -5.06 -9.15
N SER A 337 -29.22 -5.78 -8.12
CA SER A 337 -30.51 -6.48 -8.10
C SER A 337 -31.32 -6.08 -6.88
N ILE A 338 -32.53 -5.55 -7.09
CA ILE A 338 -33.48 -5.23 -6.02
C ILE A 338 -34.07 -6.53 -5.49
N GLN A 339 -33.90 -6.77 -4.18
CA GLN A 339 -34.46 -7.93 -3.50
C GLN A 339 -35.85 -7.64 -2.96
N SER A 340 -35.98 -6.58 -2.16
CA SER A 340 -37.26 -6.18 -1.56
C SER A 340 -37.27 -4.70 -1.17
N GLU A 341 -38.46 -4.11 -1.12
CA GLU A 341 -38.66 -2.76 -0.58
C GLU A 341 -38.59 -2.79 0.95
N ILE A 342 -37.87 -1.83 1.54
CA ILE A 342 -37.76 -1.68 2.99
C ILE A 342 -39.00 -0.94 3.48
N LEU A 343 -39.92 -1.68 4.12
CA LEU A 343 -41.12 -1.11 4.70
C LEU A 343 -40.88 -0.75 6.17
N LYS A 344 -41.38 0.41 6.60
CA LYS A 344 -41.15 0.99 7.95
C LYS A 344 -41.38 -0.01 9.09
N GLU A 345 -42.46 -0.77 9.02
CA GLU A 345 -42.87 -1.69 10.09
C GLU A 345 -42.21 -3.08 10.03
N LYS A 346 -41.43 -3.39 8.99
CA LYS A 346 -40.82 -4.71 8.82
C LYS A 346 -39.40 -4.77 9.40
N PRO A 347 -39.01 -5.90 10.01
CA PRO A 347 -37.65 -6.09 10.49
C PRO A 347 -36.66 -6.25 9.35
N LEU A 348 -35.41 -5.82 9.58
CA LEU A 348 -34.35 -5.90 8.57
C LEU A 348 -33.78 -7.32 8.47
N ASN A 349 -34.36 -8.13 7.57
CA ASN A 349 -33.96 -9.53 7.35
C ASN A 349 -32.74 -9.66 6.43
N SER A 350 -31.55 -9.27 6.90
CA SER A 350 -30.29 -9.57 6.24
C SER A 350 -29.31 -10.18 7.23
N LYS A 351 -28.47 -11.14 6.81
CA LYS A 351 -27.40 -11.74 7.64
C LYS A 351 -25.98 -11.34 7.20
N SER A 352 -25.86 -10.54 6.13
CA SER A 352 -24.57 -10.15 5.54
C SER A 352 -23.79 -9.17 6.41
N LYS A 353 -22.45 -9.29 6.45
CA LYS A 353 -21.56 -8.34 7.15
C LYS A 353 -21.74 -6.89 6.66
N VAL A 354 -22.05 -6.74 5.37
CA VAL A 354 -22.40 -5.46 4.72
C VAL A 354 -23.82 -5.57 4.15
N VAL A 355 -24.70 -4.63 4.51
CA VAL A 355 -26.07 -4.50 4.03
C VAL A 355 -26.12 -3.41 2.97
N ASN A 356 -26.55 -3.72 1.75
CA ASN A 356 -26.64 -2.76 0.66
C ASN A 356 -28.08 -2.29 0.48
N VAL A 357 -28.30 -0.98 0.58
CA VAL A 357 -29.59 -0.34 0.42
C VAL A 357 -29.53 0.64 -0.75
N LEU A 358 -30.50 0.54 -1.66
CA LEU A 358 -30.66 1.46 -2.77
C LEU A 358 -31.75 2.47 -2.41
N ALA A 359 -31.41 3.75 -2.45
CA ALA A 359 -32.34 4.86 -2.29
C ALA A 359 -32.75 5.41 -3.65
N ARG A 360 -34.05 5.40 -3.94
CA ARG A 360 -34.64 5.97 -5.16
C ARG A 360 -35.30 7.29 -4.86
N TRP A 361 -34.77 8.32 -5.50
CA TRP A 361 -35.16 9.69 -5.29
C TRP A 361 -36.08 10.21 -6.40
N PRO A 362 -37.28 10.71 -6.07
CA PRO A 362 -38.11 11.46 -7.00
C PRO A 362 -37.52 12.85 -7.28
N VAL A 363 -37.85 13.41 -8.45
CA VAL A 363 -37.27 14.68 -8.94
C VAL A 363 -37.44 15.83 -7.93
N LYS A 364 -38.63 15.97 -7.34
CA LYS A 364 -38.96 17.07 -6.42
C LYS A 364 -38.21 17.03 -5.08
N GLU A 365 -37.77 15.86 -4.64
CA GLU A 365 -37.03 15.74 -3.38
C GLU A 365 -35.54 16.07 -3.53
N LEU A 366 -34.98 15.93 -4.75
CA LEU A 366 -33.59 16.30 -5.01
C LEU A 366 -33.33 17.79 -4.75
N ASP A 367 -34.30 18.65 -5.03
CA ASP A 367 -34.19 20.12 -4.90
C ASP A 367 -33.96 20.57 -3.44
N ALA A 368 -34.30 19.72 -2.48
CA ALA A 368 -34.07 20.00 -1.06
C ALA A 368 -32.61 19.74 -0.61
N TYR A 369 -31.75 19.19 -1.47
CA TYR A 369 -30.39 18.77 -1.12
C TYR A 369 -29.34 19.27 -2.11
N ASP A 370 -28.15 19.59 -1.59
CA ASP A 370 -26.98 19.90 -2.41
C ASP A 370 -26.41 18.61 -3.03
N THR A 371 -26.96 18.26 -4.20
CA THR A 371 -26.51 17.08 -4.95
C THR A 371 -25.12 17.24 -5.58
N CYS A 372 -24.60 18.47 -5.67
CA CYS A 372 -23.23 18.72 -6.14
C CYS A 372 -22.21 18.22 -5.12
N LEU A 373 -22.41 18.52 -3.83
CA LEU A 373 -21.56 18.00 -2.75
C LEU A 373 -21.62 16.48 -2.64
N LEU A 374 -22.79 15.89 -2.88
CA LEU A 374 -22.94 14.43 -2.92
C LEU A 374 -22.21 13.81 -4.12
N SER A 375 -22.02 14.53 -5.22
CA SER A 375 -21.50 13.97 -6.49
C SER A 375 -20.03 14.32 -6.77
N TYR A 376 -19.40 15.15 -5.94
CA TYR A 376 -18.02 15.58 -6.13
C TYR A 376 -17.02 14.54 -5.60
N LEU A 377 -16.37 13.83 -6.53
CA LEU A 377 -15.30 12.86 -6.25
C LEU A 377 -14.04 13.22 -7.05
N PRO A 378 -12.98 13.71 -6.39
CA PRO A 378 -11.68 13.93 -7.03
C PRO A 378 -11.07 12.58 -7.41
N GLU A 379 -10.24 12.59 -8.44
CA GLU A 379 -9.49 11.43 -8.91
C GLU A 379 -8.05 11.51 -8.41
N VAL A 380 -7.45 10.36 -8.07
CA VAL A 380 -6.03 10.33 -7.69
C VAL A 380 -5.19 10.84 -8.85
N SER A 381 -4.62 12.03 -8.67
CA SER A 381 -3.86 12.74 -9.69
C SER A 381 -2.50 12.08 -9.94
N LYS A 382 -1.98 12.26 -11.17
CA LYS A 382 -0.64 11.79 -11.56
C LYS A 382 0.48 12.74 -11.13
N PHE A 383 0.14 13.95 -10.68
CA PHE A 383 1.13 15.01 -10.43
C PHE A 383 0.71 15.91 -9.27
N GLY A 384 1.36 15.73 -8.13
CA GLY A 384 1.37 16.74 -7.06
C GLY A 384 2.18 17.95 -7.51
N THR A 385 1.50 19.07 -7.76
CA THR A 385 2.14 20.38 -7.97
C THR A 385 2.55 20.96 -6.62
N LYS A 386 3.72 20.52 -6.15
CA LYS A 386 4.70 21.20 -5.29
C LYS A 386 5.49 20.10 -4.62
N ARG A 387 6.71 19.87 -5.13
CA ARG A 387 7.72 19.07 -4.43
C ARG A 387 7.94 19.72 -3.05
N PRO A 388 7.65 19.04 -1.93
CA PRO A 388 8.43 19.32 -0.72
C PRO A 388 9.90 19.16 -1.14
N GLN A 389 10.81 20.02 -0.68
CA GLN A 389 12.24 19.89 -0.97
C GLN A 389 12.64 18.41 -0.92
N GLU A 390 12.99 17.84 -2.07
CA GLU A 390 13.57 16.51 -2.16
C GLU A 390 14.89 16.60 -1.39
N GLU A 391 14.88 16.21 -0.12
CA GLU A 391 16.12 15.89 0.56
C GLU A 391 16.72 14.72 -0.23
N SER A 392 17.90 14.93 -0.81
CA SER A 392 18.64 13.85 -1.46
C SER A 392 18.81 12.69 -0.49
N VAL A 393 18.71 11.47 -1.01
CA VAL A 393 18.93 10.27 -0.21
C VAL A 393 20.44 10.16 0.01
N SER A 394 20.91 10.22 1.25
CA SER A 394 22.34 9.96 1.53
C SER A 394 22.59 8.48 1.79
N LEU A 395 23.83 8.05 1.57
CA LEU A 395 24.30 6.73 1.95
C LEU A 395 24.10 6.47 3.45
N ASP A 396 24.28 7.49 4.29
CA ASP A 396 24.04 7.43 5.73
C ASP A 396 22.58 7.07 6.03
N LYS A 397 21.60 7.68 5.34
CA LYS A 397 20.18 7.33 5.49
C LYS A 397 19.91 5.88 5.08
N CYS A 398 20.54 5.39 4.01
CA CYS A 398 20.43 3.99 3.60
C CYS A 398 21.03 3.01 4.63
N LEU A 399 22.16 3.38 5.24
CA LEU A 399 22.79 2.62 6.32
C LEU A 399 21.93 2.61 7.58
N GLU A 400 21.40 3.75 7.99
CA GLU A 400 20.48 3.87 9.12
C GLU A 400 19.23 3.02 8.92
N ALA A 401 18.63 3.05 7.72
CA ALA A 401 17.50 2.20 7.38
C ALA A 401 17.85 0.71 7.43
N TYR A 402 19.06 0.32 7.01
CA TYR A 402 19.54 -1.06 7.08
C TYR A 402 19.75 -1.56 8.51
N LEU A 403 20.18 -0.69 9.42
CA LEU A 403 20.50 -1.01 10.82
C LEU A 403 19.34 -0.75 11.80
N ALA A 404 18.23 -0.18 11.31
CA ALA A 404 17.05 0.07 12.10
C ALA A 404 16.38 -1.24 12.57
N GLU A 405 15.66 -1.14 13.69
CA GLU A 405 14.82 -2.23 14.17
C GLU A 405 13.59 -2.37 13.27
N GLU A 406 13.32 -3.58 12.78
CA GLU A 406 12.16 -3.88 11.94
C GLU A 406 11.42 -5.14 12.43
N PRO A 407 10.08 -5.18 12.36
CA PRO A 407 9.34 -6.41 12.61
C PRO A 407 9.56 -7.40 11.46
N LEU A 408 9.76 -8.68 11.80
CA LEU A 408 9.86 -9.73 10.80
C LEU A 408 8.59 -9.79 9.92
N GLY A 409 8.77 -10.10 8.64
CA GLY A 409 7.65 -10.31 7.73
C GLY A 409 6.79 -11.52 8.12
N PRO A 410 5.53 -11.59 7.65
CA PRO A 410 4.62 -12.69 7.96
C PRO A 410 5.15 -14.06 7.54
N ASP A 411 5.91 -14.14 6.44
CA ASP A 411 6.51 -15.39 5.95
C ASP A 411 7.76 -15.82 6.73
N ASN A 412 8.38 -14.90 7.49
CA ASN A 412 9.64 -15.09 8.19
C ASN A 412 9.49 -14.97 9.72
N MET A 413 8.30 -15.28 10.26
CA MET A 413 8.07 -15.21 11.71
C MET A 413 9.00 -16.14 12.50
N TRP A 414 9.46 -15.65 13.66
CA TRP A 414 10.41 -16.36 14.52
C TRP A 414 9.73 -17.36 15.44
N ASP A 415 10.24 -18.59 15.48
CA ASP A 415 9.83 -19.61 16.44
C ASP A 415 10.38 -19.29 17.84
N CYS A 416 9.58 -18.54 18.60
CA CYS A 416 10.01 -18.05 19.91
C CYS A 416 10.10 -19.21 20.93
N PRO A 417 11.28 -19.48 21.53
CA PRO A 417 11.46 -20.59 22.47
C PRO A 417 10.74 -20.35 23.82
N GLY A 418 10.45 -19.10 24.18
CA GLY A 418 9.68 -18.77 25.38
C GLY A 418 8.17 -18.98 25.17
N CYS A 419 7.63 -18.56 24.03
CA CYS A 419 6.20 -18.68 23.72
C CYS A 419 5.82 -20.04 23.10
N LYS A 420 6.79 -20.81 22.59
CA LYS A 420 6.61 -22.08 21.85
C LYS A 420 5.66 -21.95 20.65
N LYS A 421 5.76 -20.83 19.92
CA LYS A 421 4.95 -20.52 18.73
C LYS A 421 5.65 -19.45 17.88
N LYS A 422 5.31 -19.41 16.59
CA LYS A 422 5.74 -18.35 15.68
C LYS A 422 5.26 -16.98 16.15
N ARG A 423 6.17 -16.00 16.15
CA ARG A 423 5.92 -14.62 16.54
C ARG A 423 6.53 -13.69 15.52
N GLN A 424 5.82 -12.60 15.23
CA GLN A 424 6.39 -11.46 14.54
C GLN A 424 7.36 -10.75 15.49
N ALA A 425 8.60 -11.24 15.52
CA ALA A 425 9.65 -10.69 16.39
C ALA A 425 10.23 -9.41 15.79
N ILE A 426 10.82 -8.58 16.64
CA ILE A 426 11.59 -7.42 16.19
C ILE A 426 13.00 -7.90 15.90
N LYS A 427 13.53 -7.60 14.71
CA LYS A 427 14.89 -7.89 14.30
C LYS A 427 15.68 -6.59 14.16
N LYS A 428 16.92 -6.59 14.63
CA LYS A 428 17.89 -5.51 14.45
C LYS A 428 19.19 -6.07 13.90
N LEU A 429 19.86 -5.32 13.04
CA LEU A 429 21.22 -5.59 12.60
C LEU A 429 22.14 -4.49 13.12
N ASP A 430 23.32 -4.86 13.60
CA ASP A 430 24.37 -3.93 13.96
C ASP A 430 25.70 -4.34 13.28
N LEU A 431 26.53 -3.37 12.89
CA LEU A 431 27.88 -3.66 12.37
C LEU A 431 28.80 -4.04 13.55
N TRP A 432 29.48 -5.18 13.45
CA TRP A 432 30.37 -5.68 14.51
C TRP A 432 31.85 -5.64 14.10
N ARG A 433 32.18 -6.19 12.92
CA ARG A 433 33.52 -6.12 12.30
C ARG A 433 33.37 -5.67 10.86
N LEU A 434 34.24 -4.78 10.41
CA LEU A 434 34.26 -4.34 9.01
C LEU A 434 35.48 -4.89 8.26
N PRO A 435 35.32 -5.22 6.97
CA PRO A 435 36.40 -5.71 6.12
C PRO A 435 37.35 -4.60 5.68
N GLU A 436 38.50 -4.97 5.13
CA GLU A 436 39.40 -4.02 4.46
C GLU A 436 38.77 -3.44 3.19
N ILE A 437 38.10 -4.29 2.40
CA ILE A 437 37.34 -3.92 1.21
C ILE A 437 35.85 -4.07 1.51
N LEU A 438 35.16 -2.95 1.69
CA LEU A 438 33.72 -2.93 1.90
C LEU A 438 32.97 -2.77 0.57
N VAL A 439 32.17 -3.77 0.22
CA VAL A 439 31.24 -3.70 -0.91
C VAL A 439 29.87 -3.24 -0.40
N ILE A 440 29.38 -2.13 -0.94
CA ILE A 440 28.03 -1.62 -0.67
C ILE A 440 27.18 -1.76 -1.94
N HIS A 441 26.13 -2.54 -1.84
CA HIS A 441 25.10 -2.70 -2.86
C HIS A 441 23.86 -1.89 -2.47
N LEU A 442 23.39 -1.03 -3.38
CA LEU A 442 22.13 -0.30 -3.24
C LEU A 442 21.00 -1.13 -3.89
N LYS A 443 20.02 -1.56 -3.09
CA LYS A 443 18.88 -2.38 -3.56
C LYS A 443 17.90 -1.58 -4.42
N ARG A 444 18.30 -1.32 -5.66
CA ARG A 444 17.48 -0.55 -6.62
C ARG A 444 16.45 -1.40 -7.34
N PHE A 445 16.64 -2.71 -7.46
CA PHE A 445 15.74 -3.59 -8.22
C PHE A 445 14.74 -4.31 -7.32
N SER A 446 13.50 -4.33 -7.76
CA SER A 446 12.43 -5.22 -7.27
C SER A 446 11.86 -6.00 -8.46
N LEU A 447 11.04 -7.03 -8.21
CA LEU A 447 10.49 -7.90 -9.27
C LEU A 447 9.86 -7.15 -10.46
N ASN A 448 9.37 -5.92 -10.26
CA ASN A 448 8.71 -5.14 -11.31
C ASN A 448 9.34 -3.77 -11.58
N ASN A 449 10.25 -3.25 -10.75
CA ASN A 449 10.67 -1.84 -10.79
C ASN A 449 12.17 -1.63 -10.49
N LYS A 450 12.72 -0.52 -11.01
CA LYS A 450 14.05 0.01 -10.69
C LYS A 450 13.89 1.36 -9.97
N LEU A 451 14.55 1.54 -8.83
CA LEU A 451 14.64 2.82 -8.12
C LEU A 451 15.74 3.68 -8.75
N GLU A 452 15.35 4.84 -9.25
CA GLU A 452 16.22 5.81 -9.94
C GLU A 452 16.72 6.92 -9.02
N ASP A 453 16.38 6.89 -7.72
CA ASP A 453 16.74 7.94 -6.77
C ASP A 453 18.27 8.18 -6.72
N ASP A 454 18.68 9.43 -6.82
CA ASP A 454 20.07 9.82 -6.63
C ASP A 454 20.46 9.57 -5.17
N VAL A 455 21.52 8.80 -4.96
CA VAL A 455 22.06 8.52 -3.63
C VAL A 455 23.39 9.23 -3.48
N ASP A 456 23.45 10.19 -2.57
CA ASP A 456 24.67 10.92 -2.23
C ASP A 456 25.58 10.03 -1.38
N PHE A 457 26.80 9.77 -1.85
CA PHE A 457 27.81 9.04 -1.10
C PHE A 457 29.17 9.76 -1.18
N PRO A 458 29.97 9.75 -0.10
CA PRO A 458 31.29 10.36 -0.10
C PRO A 458 32.27 9.57 -0.98
N LEU A 459 33.15 10.27 -1.68
CA LEU A 459 34.27 9.67 -2.43
C LEU A 459 35.45 9.34 -1.51
N ASP A 460 35.66 10.15 -0.47
CA ASP A 460 36.75 10.03 0.51
C ASP A 460 36.18 10.14 1.93
N ASP A 461 36.88 9.58 2.91
CA ASP A 461 36.61 9.71 4.36
C ASP A 461 35.19 9.28 4.79
N LEU A 462 34.65 8.21 4.19
CA LEU A 462 33.43 7.56 4.69
C LEU A 462 33.72 6.96 6.08
N ASP A 463 33.25 7.62 7.14
CA ASP A 463 33.46 7.19 8.52
C ASP A 463 32.29 6.33 9.02
N LEU A 464 32.55 5.03 9.18
CA LEU A 464 31.57 4.06 9.70
C LEU A 464 31.70 3.81 11.20
N SER A 465 32.60 4.51 11.90
CA SER A 465 32.91 4.26 13.32
C SER A 465 31.70 4.47 14.24
N SER A 466 30.77 5.36 13.86
CA SER A 466 29.53 5.63 14.60
C SER A 466 28.52 4.48 14.53
N TYR A 467 28.58 3.65 13.49
CA TYR A 467 27.66 2.56 13.22
C TYR A 467 28.13 1.22 13.82
N ILE A 468 29.36 1.15 14.33
CA ILE A 468 29.91 -0.05 14.95
C ILE A 468 29.40 -0.20 16.39
N SER A 469 28.79 -1.36 16.66
CA SER A 469 28.22 -1.68 17.98
C SER A 469 29.32 -1.86 19.05
N TYR A 470 30.44 -2.46 18.65
CA TYR A 470 31.56 -2.76 19.53
C TYR A 470 32.63 -1.67 19.50
N LYS A 471 32.66 -0.83 20.54
CA LYS A 471 33.60 0.31 20.61
C LYS A 471 34.93 -0.12 21.24
N ASN A 472 35.90 -0.45 20.40
CA ASN A 472 37.29 -0.76 20.79
C ASN A 472 38.26 0.43 20.61
N GLY A 473 37.76 1.61 20.26
CA GLY A 473 38.57 2.81 19.96
C GLY A 473 39.20 2.82 18.57
N GLN A 474 38.89 1.83 17.72
CA GLN A 474 39.31 1.78 16.32
C GLN A 474 38.41 2.69 15.47
N THR A 475 38.99 3.34 14.46
CA THR A 475 38.27 4.17 13.50
C THR A 475 38.18 3.46 12.17
N TYR A 476 37.01 3.48 11.55
CA TYR A 476 36.71 2.82 10.28
C TYR A 476 36.42 3.85 9.22
N ARG A 477 37.43 4.17 8.40
CA ARG A 477 37.35 5.17 7.33
C ARG A 477 37.63 4.53 5.99
N TYR A 478 36.77 4.80 5.01
CA TYR A 478 36.87 4.24 3.66
C TYR A 478 36.96 5.33 2.60
N MET A 479 37.61 4.97 1.49
CA MET A 479 37.68 5.75 0.26
C MET A 479 37.08 4.91 -0.87
N LEU A 480 36.27 5.55 -1.71
CA LEU A 480 35.72 4.92 -2.90
C LEU A 480 36.81 4.75 -3.96
N TYR A 481 36.98 3.52 -4.45
CA TYR A 481 37.92 3.25 -5.55
C TYR A 481 37.25 2.68 -6.81
N LEU A 482 35.99 2.21 -6.70
CA LEU A 482 35.23 1.63 -7.80
C LEU A 482 33.73 1.81 -7.57
N ALA A 483 32.99 2.19 -8.62
CA ALA A 483 31.53 2.17 -8.64
C ALA A 483 31.06 1.39 -9.88
N ILE A 484 30.07 0.51 -9.72
CA ILE A 484 29.39 -0.17 -10.83
C ILE A 484 28.10 0.60 -11.11
N THR A 485 28.02 1.21 -12.28
CA THR A 485 26.85 1.98 -12.72
C THR A 485 26.00 1.14 -13.69
N VAL A 486 24.68 1.24 -13.56
CA VAL A 486 23.73 0.64 -14.50
C VAL A 486 23.07 1.76 -15.29
N GLU A 487 23.63 2.05 -16.47
CA GLU A 487 23.02 2.99 -17.42
C GLU A 487 21.67 2.46 -17.91
N ALA A 488 20.70 3.36 -18.06
CA ALA A 488 19.33 3.07 -18.47
C ALA A 488 19.20 2.87 -19.98
#